data_AF-A0A1D3LCU8-F1
#
_entry.id   AF-A0A1D3LCU8-F1
#
_cell.length_a   1.000
_cell.length_b   1.000
_cell.length_c   1.000
_cell.angle_alpha   90.00
_cell.angle_beta   90.00
_cell.angle_gamma   90.00
#
_symmetry.space_group_name_H-M   'P 1'
#
loop_
_entity.id
_entity.type
_entity.pdbx_description
1 polymer ?
#
loop_
_entity_poly.entity_id
_entity_poly.type
_entity_poly.pdbx_seq_one_letter_code
_entity_poly.pdbx_strand_id
1 'polypeptide(L)'
;MISKGKTIIAMTSVDDQNPSRKEHKSPILKKADSLRPSIEYKNYIMNKEFERIYVNLDGYLIQKKGDDLEITYIESINGYSTI
;
A
#
# COMPACT_ATOMS: atom_id res chain seq x y z
N MET A 1 -1.50 -13.01 -5.50
CA MET A 1 -1.20 -14.42 -5.82
C MET A 1 -2.40 -15.24 -5.40
N ILE A 2 -2.87 -16.14 -6.26
CA ILE A 2 -4.03 -17.00 -5.97
C ILE A 2 -3.55 -18.44 -6.17
N SER A 3 -3.75 -19.27 -5.15
CA SER A 3 -3.52 -20.72 -5.22
C SER A 3 -4.67 -21.44 -4.53
N LYS A 4 -4.78 -22.75 -4.71
CA LYS A 4 -5.89 -23.52 -4.12
C LYS A 4 -5.90 -23.32 -2.60
N GLY A 5 -6.97 -22.71 -2.10
CA GLY A 5 -7.17 -22.45 -0.67
C GLY A 5 -6.31 -21.32 -0.10
N LYS A 6 -5.60 -20.52 -0.91
CA LYS A 6 -4.89 -19.32 -0.44
C LYS A 6 -5.10 -18.14 -1.39
N THR A 7 -5.42 -17.00 -0.82
CA THR A 7 -5.56 -15.74 -1.53
C THR A 7 -4.78 -14.66 -0.78
N ILE A 8 -4.01 -13.87 -1.53
CA ILE A 8 -3.35 -12.67 -1.01
C ILE A 8 -3.98 -11.46 -1.69
N ILE A 9 -4.50 -10.56 -0.87
CA ILE A 9 -4.90 -9.21 -1.27
C ILE A 9 -3.82 -8.28 -0.68
N ALA A 10 -3.16 -7.50 -1.52
CA ALA A 10 -2.10 -6.60 -1.08
C ALA A 10 -2.16 -5.29 -1.85
N MET A 11 -1.92 -4.21 -1.14
CA MET A 11 -1.92 -2.84 -1.61
C MET A 11 -0.67 -2.14 -1.08
N THR A 12 -0.26 -1.08 -1.77
CA THR A 12 0.90 -0.27 -1.44
C THR A 12 0.71 1.09 -2.08
N SER A 13 1.27 2.14 -1.48
CA SER A 13 1.23 3.47 -2.07
C SER A 13 2.16 3.56 -3.27
N VAL A 14 1.71 4.30 -4.29
CA VAL A 14 2.52 4.66 -5.46
C VAL A 14 2.75 6.17 -5.48
N ASP A 15 3.84 6.60 -6.09
CA ASP A 15 4.13 8.02 -6.27
C ASP A 15 3.20 8.60 -7.36
N ASP A 16 2.62 9.76 -7.07
CA ASP A 16 1.54 10.40 -7.82
C ASP A 16 2.02 11.68 -8.56
N GLN A 17 3.34 11.83 -8.76
CA GLN A 17 3.98 13.01 -9.39
C GLN A 17 3.56 14.34 -8.75
N ASN A 18 3.30 14.34 -7.44
CA ASN A 18 3.00 15.56 -6.74
C ASN A 18 4.20 16.55 -6.83
N PRO A 19 4.03 17.75 -7.40
CA PRO A 19 5.12 18.70 -7.60
C PRO A 19 5.73 19.25 -6.30
N SER A 20 5.09 18.99 -5.15
CA SER A 20 5.43 19.62 -3.88
C SER A 20 6.29 18.80 -2.91
N ARG A 21 6.62 17.52 -3.17
CA ARG A 21 7.27 16.65 -2.15
C ARG A 21 8.23 15.59 -2.70
N LYS A 22 9.07 15.07 -1.78
CA LYS A 22 10.05 13.98 -1.96
C LYS A 22 9.42 12.76 -2.64
N GLU A 23 10.12 12.22 -3.62
CA GLU A 23 9.75 10.95 -4.25
C GLU A 23 9.64 9.84 -3.19
N HIS A 24 8.52 9.13 -3.17
CA HIS A 24 8.35 7.95 -2.33
C HIS A 24 8.74 6.70 -3.11
N LYS A 25 9.78 6.01 -2.65
CA LYS A 25 10.18 4.70 -3.17
C LYS A 25 9.68 3.62 -2.23
N SER A 26 8.64 2.90 -2.65
CA SER A 26 8.14 1.75 -1.89
C SER A 26 9.25 0.69 -1.78
N PRO A 27 9.55 0.18 -0.58
CA PRO A 27 10.59 -0.85 -0.39
C PRO A 27 10.22 -2.18 -1.06
N ILE A 28 8.94 -2.38 -1.37
CA ILE A 28 8.41 -3.62 -1.95
C ILE A 28 8.38 -3.54 -3.48
N LEU A 29 8.02 -2.37 -4.03
CA LEU A 29 7.92 -2.17 -5.47
C LEU A 29 9.26 -1.73 -6.07
N LYS A 30 10.14 -2.69 -6.37
CA LYS A 30 11.44 -2.41 -7.04
C LYS A 30 11.34 -1.93 -8.49
N LYS A 31 10.17 -2.05 -9.15
CA LYS A 31 9.99 -1.78 -10.59
C LYS A 31 8.66 -1.09 -10.95
N ALA A 32 7.85 -0.71 -9.96
CA ALA A 32 6.59 0.02 -10.23
C ALA A 32 6.81 1.53 -10.40
N ASP A 33 8.06 1.99 -10.48
CA ASP A 33 8.47 3.37 -10.76
C ASP A 33 7.81 3.97 -12.02
N SER A 34 7.24 3.13 -12.88
CA SER A 34 6.54 3.53 -14.11
C SER A 34 5.05 3.87 -13.92
N LEU A 35 4.40 3.46 -12.82
CA LEU A 35 2.98 3.77 -12.58
C LEU A 35 2.90 5.11 -11.83
N ARG A 36 2.79 6.18 -12.60
CA ARG A 36 2.68 7.55 -12.09
C ARG A 36 1.35 8.15 -12.55
N PRO A 37 0.25 7.91 -11.82
CA PRO A 37 -1.05 8.46 -12.20
C PRO A 37 -1.02 9.99 -12.06
N SER A 38 -1.53 10.69 -13.07
CA SER A 38 -1.82 12.12 -12.95
C SER A 38 -3.09 12.27 -12.12
N ILE A 39 -2.97 12.85 -10.92
CA ILE A 39 -4.09 13.09 -10.01
C ILE A 39 -4.24 14.59 -9.83
N GLU A 40 -5.45 15.11 -10.07
CA GLU A 40 -5.79 16.49 -9.71
C GLU A 40 -6.01 16.57 -8.19
N TYR A 41 -5.07 17.22 -7.49
CA TYR A 41 -5.21 17.41 -6.05
C TYR A 41 -6.16 18.55 -5.73
N LYS A 42 -7.12 18.27 -4.85
CA LYS A 42 -7.89 19.34 -4.22
C LYS A 42 -7.00 20.14 -3.27
N ASN A 43 -7.24 21.45 -3.16
CA ASN A 43 -6.40 22.36 -2.38
C ASN A 43 -6.17 21.93 -0.92
N TYR A 44 -7.14 21.29 -0.26
CA TYR A 44 -6.98 20.80 1.11
C TYR A 44 -5.99 19.63 1.23
N ILE A 45 -5.81 18.83 0.17
CA ILE A 45 -4.81 17.75 0.10
C ILE A 45 -3.40 18.32 -0.08
N MET A 46 -3.31 19.48 -0.74
CA MET A 46 -2.06 20.23 -0.93
C MET A 46 -1.71 21.11 0.26
N ASN A 47 -2.63 21.28 1.22
CA ASN A 47 -2.36 22.05 2.43
C ASN A 47 -1.34 21.29 3.30
N LYS A 48 -0.30 22.00 3.75
CA LYS A 48 0.78 21.44 4.58
C LYS A 48 0.34 21.09 6.00
N GLU A 49 -0.91 21.40 6.36
CA GLU A 49 -1.52 21.02 7.64
C GLU A 49 -1.59 19.51 7.87
N PHE A 50 -1.63 18.70 6.80
CA PHE A 50 -1.64 17.25 6.91
C PHE A 50 -0.30 16.61 6.51
N GLU A 51 0.18 15.70 7.36
CA GLU A 51 1.30 14.83 7.04
C GLU A 51 0.86 13.74 6.07
N ARG A 52 1.62 13.55 4.99
CA ARG A 52 1.34 12.49 4.02
C ARG A 52 2.06 11.23 4.47
N ILE A 53 1.31 10.17 4.72
CA ILE A 53 1.83 8.84 5.07
C ILE A 53 1.77 7.97 3.82
N TYR A 54 2.85 7.22 3.58
CA TYR A 54 2.91 6.24 2.50
C TYR A 54 2.87 4.83 3.10
N VAL A 55 1.96 4.01 2.57
CA VAL A 55 1.80 2.62 2.95
C VAL A 55 2.79 1.78 2.16
N ASN A 56 3.70 1.12 2.88
CA ASN A 56 4.63 0.16 2.27
C ASN A 56 3.88 -1.11 1.87
N LEU A 57 3.05 -1.64 2.77
CA LEU A 57 2.20 -2.81 2.57
C LEU A 57 0.92 -2.67 3.39
N ASP A 58 -0.21 -3.03 2.81
CA ASP A 58 -1.47 -3.25 3.52
C ASP A 58 -2.20 -4.40 2.84
N GLY A 59 -2.66 -5.38 3.59
CA GLY A 59 -3.24 -6.55 2.98
C GLY A 59 -3.65 -7.68 3.91
N TYR A 60 -4.16 -8.72 3.26
CA TYR A 60 -4.70 -9.90 3.90
C TYR A 60 -4.13 -11.15 3.25
N LEU A 61 -3.71 -12.09 4.08
CA LEU A 61 -3.52 -13.49 3.70
C LEU A 61 -4.74 -14.27 4.16
N ILE A 62 -5.51 -14.76 3.20
CA ILE A 62 -6.74 -15.51 3.41
C ILE A 62 -6.46 -16.97 3.07
N GLN A 63 -6.66 -17.87 4.04
CA GLN A 63 -6.34 -19.29 3.91
C GLN A 63 -7.53 -20.17 4.29
N LYS A 64 -7.92 -21.08 3.40
CA LYS A 64 -8.88 -22.15 3.74
C LYS A 64 -8.17 -23.21 4.57
N LYS A 65 -8.70 -23.51 5.75
CA LYS A 65 -8.24 -24.62 6.60
C LYS A 65 -9.40 -25.55 6.92
N GLY A 66 -9.50 -26.67 6.18
CA GLY A 66 -10.66 -27.57 6.30
C GLY A 66 -11.95 -26.83 5.97
N ASP A 67 -12.87 -26.78 6.92
CA ASP A 67 -14.15 -26.05 6.84
C ASP A 67 -14.06 -24.59 7.32
N ASP A 68 -12.92 -24.18 7.88
CA ASP A 68 -12.67 -22.83 8.37
C ASP A 68 -11.92 -21.92 7.38
N LEU A 69 -11.88 -20.64 7.73
CA LEU A 69 -11.11 -19.60 7.07
C LEU A 69 -10.21 -18.91 8.10
N GLU A 70 -8.91 -18.86 7.82
CA GLU A 70 -7.95 -18.07 8.58
C GLU A 70 -7.59 -16.82 7.80
N ILE A 71 -7.66 -15.66 8.45
CA ILE A 71 -7.34 -14.37 7.87
C ILE A 71 -6.25 -13.74 8.72
N THR A 72 -5.10 -13.46 8.11
CA THR A 72 -4.01 -12.70 8.71
C THR A 72 -3.98 -11.31 8.08
N TYR A 73 -4.05 -10.28 8.91
CA TYR A 73 -3.88 -8.89 8.48
C TYR A 73 -2.39 -8.53 8.51
N ILE A 74 -1.93 -7.74 7.55
CA ILE A 74 -0.54 -7.26 7.52
C ILE A 74 -0.54 -5.81 7.10
N GLU A 75 0.09 -4.95 7.88
CA GLU A 75 0.30 -3.55 7.52
C GLU A 75 1.73 -3.10 7.80
N SER A 76 2.22 -2.16 7.00
CA SER A 76 3.52 -1.54 7.18
C SER A 76 3.54 -0.12 6.62
N ILE A 77 4.01 0.80 7.45
CA ILE A 77 4.37 2.18 7.10
C ILE A 77 5.81 2.43 7.57
N ASN A 78 6.34 3.62 7.33
CA ASN A 78 7.68 3.95 7.82
C ASN A 78 7.71 3.95 9.37
N GLY A 79 8.56 3.09 9.95
CA GLY A 79 8.74 2.97 11.40
C GLY A 79 7.69 2.14 12.14
N TYR A 80 6.69 1.57 11.45
CA TYR A 80 5.64 0.75 12.06
C TYR A 80 5.21 -0.39 11.15
N SER A 81 5.09 -1.60 11.71
CA SER A 81 4.57 -2.78 11.03
C SER A 81 3.83 -3.69 12.01
N THR A 82 2.76 -4.33 11.55
CA THR A 82 1.95 -5.26 12.35
C THR A 82 1.53 -6.49 11.53
N ILE A 83 1.32 -7.62 12.21
CA ILE A 83 0.81 -8.90 11.66
C ILE A 83 -0.17 -9.51 12.67
#